data_AF-A0A1E3X3P5-F1
#
_entry.id   AF-A0A1E3X3P5-F1
#
_cell.length_a   1.000
_cell.length_b   1.000
_cell.length_c   1.000
_cell.angle_alpha   90.00
_cell.angle_beta   90.00
_cell.angle_gamma   90.00
#
_symmetry.space_group_name_H-M   'P 1'
#
loop_
_entity.id
_entity.type
_entity.pdbx_description
1 polymer ?
#
loop_
_entity_poly.entity_id
_entity_poly.type
_entity_poly.pdbx_seq_one_letter_code
_entity_poly.pdbx_strand_id
1 'polypeptide(L)'
;MPITEELKNVKKFESVGFTHEQAEALAETIEQAQVKGQEGLKEFIRNELEKQNKDIDSKFLAFDSKLNALEARLMASQKDLLIKIFGIIVGTVGIAVTILKLFP
;
A
#
# COMPACT_ATOMS: atom_id res chain seq x y z
N MET A 1 25.91 2.50 -24.47
CA MET A 1 25.43 3.38 -25.55
C MET A 1 25.47 2.56 -26.83
N PRO A 2 24.34 2.18 -27.45
CA PRO A 2 24.40 1.37 -28.64
C PRO A 2 24.53 2.31 -29.84
N ILE A 3 25.78 2.59 -30.23
CA ILE A 3 26.17 3.21 -31.52
C ILE A 3 25.47 2.47 -32.71
N THR A 4 24.90 1.29 -32.48
CA THR A 4 24.22 0.46 -33.47
C THR A 4 22.82 0.93 -33.89
N GLU A 5 22.01 1.55 -33.03
CA GLU A 5 20.65 1.98 -33.43
C GLU A 5 20.67 3.36 -34.10
N GLU A 6 21.45 4.31 -33.58
CA GLU A 6 21.68 5.61 -34.24
C GLU A 6 22.23 5.42 -35.67
N LEU A 7 23.30 4.64 -35.83
CA LEU A 7 23.90 4.35 -37.14
C LEU A 7 22.95 3.58 -38.08
N LYS A 8 22.08 2.75 -37.53
CA LYS A 8 21.04 2.02 -38.30
C LYS A 8 19.91 2.96 -38.73
N ASN A 9 19.55 3.94 -37.90
CA ASN A 9 18.59 4.98 -38.24
C ASN A 9 19.16 5.89 -39.33
N VAL A 10 20.42 6.32 -39.23
CA VAL A 10 21.10 7.10 -40.27
C VAL A 10 21.08 6.37 -41.60
N LYS A 11 21.54 5.11 -41.66
CA LYS A 11 21.52 4.30 -42.90
C LYS A 11 20.11 4.11 -43.47
N LYS A 12 19.10 3.98 -42.60
CA LYS A 12 17.70 3.87 -43.03
C LYS A 12 17.21 5.18 -43.66
N PHE A 13 17.52 6.33 -43.07
CA PHE A 13 17.16 7.63 -43.62
C PHE A 13 17.88 7.91 -44.94
N GLU A 14 19.17 7.58 -45.04
CA GLU A 14 19.92 7.66 -46.30
C GLU A 14 19.28 6.81 -47.39
N SER A 15 18.84 5.58 -47.08
CA SER A 15 18.20 4.68 -48.05
C SER A 15 16.86 5.19 -48.61
N VAL A 16 16.23 6.18 -47.96
CA VAL A 16 14.99 6.81 -48.41
C VAL A 16 15.20 8.23 -48.96
N GLY A 17 16.47 8.62 -49.21
CA GLY A 17 16.83 9.81 -49.96
C GLY A 17 17.27 11.02 -49.16
N PHE A 18 17.46 10.89 -47.84
CA PHE A 18 18.08 11.96 -47.03
C PHE A 18 19.59 12.00 -47.27
N THR A 19 20.19 13.20 -47.23
CA THR A 19 21.66 13.32 -47.20
C THR A 19 22.19 12.84 -45.86
N HIS A 20 23.49 12.51 -45.79
CA HIS A 20 24.14 12.06 -44.55
C HIS A 20 23.90 13.03 -43.39
N GLU A 21 24.12 14.33 -43.60
CA GLU A 21 23.91 15.38 -42.60
C GLU A 21 22.44 15.47 -42.14
N GLN A 22 21.49 15.32 -43.06
CA GLN A 22 20.06 15.33 -42.71
C GLN A 22 19.66 14.07 -41.92
N ALA A 23 20.22 12.92 -42.30
CA ALA A 23 19.97 11.63 -41.67
C ALA A 23 20.55 11.57 -40.25
N GLU A 24 21.76 12.11 -40.06
CA GLU A 24 22.43 12.24 -38.76
C GLU A 24 21.65 13.17 -37.82
N ALA A 25 21.32 14.38 -38.26
CA ALA A 25 20.56 15.33 -37.45
C ALA A 25 19.18 14.77 -37.02
N LEU A 26 18.50 14.03 -37.91
CA LEU A 26 17.21 13.42 -37.60
C LEU A 26 17.35 12.24 -36.63
N ALA A 27 18.35 11.38 -36.82
CA ALA A 27 18.63 10.25 -35.93
C ALA A 27 18.96 10.73 -34.52
N GLU A 28 19.82 11.74 -34.39
CA GLU A 28 20.19 12.34 -33.11
C GLU A 28 18.96 12.96 -32.41
N THR A 29 18.14 13.71 -33.14
CA THR A 29 16.92 14.33 -32.59
C THR A 29 15.94 13.27 -32.05
N ILE A 30 15.78 12.16 -32.77
CA ILE A 30 14.91 11.05 -32.37
C ILE A 30 15.47 10.33 -31.14
N GLU A 31 16.78 10.07 -31.08
CA GLU A 31 17.40 9.48 -29.88
C GLU A 31 17.24 10.38 -28.66
N GLN A 32 17.52 11.68 -28.79
CA GLN A 32 17.35 12.63 -27.70
C GLN A 32 15.89 12.69 -27.23
N ALA A 33 14.92 12.66 -28.16
CA ALA A 33 13.50 12.62 -27.82
C ALA A 33 13.12 11.31 -27.11
N GLN A 34 13.67 10.17 -27.55
CA GLN A 34 13.42 8.86 -26.94
C GLN A 34 14.00 8.79 -25.52
N VAL A 35 15.24 9.24 -25.32
CA VAL A 35 15.89 9.28 -24.00
C VAL A 35 15.09 10.17 -23.05
N LYS A 36 14.77 11.40 -23.46
CA LYS A 36 13.95 12.32 -22.65
C LYS A 36 12.58 11.74 -22.34
N GLY A 37 11.93 11.08 -23.30
CA GLY A 37 10.65 10.40 -23.10
C GLY A 37 10.74 9.25 -22.10
N GLN A 38 11.80 8.44 -22.16
CA GLN A 38 12.04 7.37 -21.20
C GLN A 38 12.32 7.91 -19.79
N GLU A 39 13.09 8.98 -19.67
CA GLU A 39 13.35 9.64 -18.38
C GLU A 39 12.07 10.20 -17.78
N GLY A 40 11.26 10.91 -18.57
CA GLY A 40 9.96 11.44 -18.12
C GLY A 40 8.99 10.33 -17.71
N LEU A 41 8.93 9.23 -18.47
CA LEU A 41 8.09 8.07 -18.10
C LEU A 41 8.58 7.41 -16.81
N LYS A 42 9.90 7.26 -16.63
CA LYS A 42 10.49 6.69 -15.42
C LYS A 42 10.19 7.56 -14.20
N GLU A 43 10.27 8.87 -14.34
CA GLU A 43 9.92 9.82 -13.29
C GLU A 43 8.42 9.75 -12.95
N PHE A 44 7.54 9.74 -13.96
CA PHE A 44 6.11 9.59 -13.77
C PHE A 44 5.76 8.31 -13.00
N ILE A 45 6.31 7.16 -13.43
CA ILE A 45 6.09 5.87 -12.75
C ILE A 45 6.60 5.93 -11.31
N ARG A 46 7.79 6.50 -11.08
CA ARG A 46 8.35 6.64 -9.74
C ARG A 46 7.45 7.48 -8.82
N ASN A 47 6.93 8.60 -9.32
CA ASN A 47 6.06 9.48 -8.55
C ASN A 47 4.72 8.82 -8.21
N GLU A 48 4.10 8.12 -9.17
CA GLU A 48 2.83 7.42 -8.92
C GLU A 48 3.02 6.24 -7.96
N LEU A 49 4.13 5.49 -8.07
CA LEU A 49 4.48 4.45 -7.11
C LEU A 49 4.70 5.00 -5.70
N GLU A 50 5.42 6.12 -5.56
CA GLU A 50 5.63 6.74 -4.25
C GLU A 50 4.31 7.20 -3.63
N LYS A 51 3.41 7.77 -4.44
CA LYS A 51 2.08 8.18 -4.01
C LYS A 51 1.23 6.97 -3.59
N GLN A 52 1.26 5.88 -4.36
CA GLN A 52 0.55 4.64 -4.01
C GLN A 52 1.09 4.02 -2.72
N ASN A 53 2.41 4.00 -2.53
CA ASN A 53 3.00 3.52 -1.28
C ASN A 53 2.56 4.35 -0.07
N LYS A 54 2.57 5.68 -0.17
CA LYS A 54 2.07 6.56 0.91
C LYS A 54 0.59 6.33 1.22
N ASP A 55 -0.25 6.13 0.20
CA ASP A 55 -1.66 5.80 0.39
C ASP A 55 -1.84 4.45 1.10
N ILE A 56 -1.08 3.42 0.69
CA ILE A 56 -1.08 2.10 1.33
C ILE A 56 -0.64 2.19 2.80
N ASP A 57 0.46 2.88 3.09
CA ASP A 57 0.95 3.08 4.47
C ASP A 57 -0.11 3.76 5.34
N SER A 58 -0.76 4.80 4.82
CA SER A 58 -1.82 5.51 5.54
C SER A 58 -3.04 4.61 5.83
N LYS A 59 -3.42 3.76 4.87
CA LYS A 59 -4.51 2.79 5.03
C LYS A 59 -4.14 1.70 6.02
N PHE A 60 -2.89 1.25 6.02
CA PHE A 60 -2.39 0.26 6.97
C PHE A 60 -2.43 0.80 8.40
N LEU A 61 -1.93 2.01 8.63
CA LEU A 61 -2.00 2.68 9.94
C LEU A 61 -3.45 2.86 10.43
N ALA A 62 -4.35 3.27 9.53
CA ALA A 62 -5.77 3.41 9.86
C ALA A 62 -6.43 2.07 10.19
N PHE A 63 -6.02 0.99 9.51
CA PHE A 63 -6.51 -0.35 9.77
C PHE A 63 -6.01 -0.91 11.10
N ASP A 64 -4.71 -0.73 11.39
CA ASP A 64 -4.11 -1.12 12.67
C ASP A 64 -4.78 -0.42 13.86
N SER A 65 -5.03 0.88 13.75
CA SER A 65 -5.79 1.64 14.75
C SER A 65 -7.20 1.07 14.97
N LYS A 66 -7.90 0.68 13.89
CA LYS A 66 -9.23 0.06 13.98
C LYS A 66 -9.18 -1.31 14.63
N LEU A 67 -8.15 -2.12 14.36
CA LEU A 67 -7.95 -3.42 15.00
C LEU A 67 -7.70 -3.26 16.49
N ASN A 68 -6.77 -2.38 16.89
CA ASN A 68 -6.49 -2.10 18.29
C ASN A 68 -7.74 -1.61 19.04
N ALA A 69 -8.53 -0.73 18.42
CA ALA A 69 -9.79 -0.27 18.99
C ALA A 69 -10.82 -1.40 19.13
N LEU A 70 -10.89 -2.32 18.15
CA LEU A 70 -11.78 -3.47 18.18
C LEU A 70 -11.36 -4.46 19.28
N GLU A 71 -10.06 -4.74 19.41
CA GLU A 71 -9.50 -5.61 20.44
C GLU A 71 -9.81 -5.06 21.83
N ALA A 72 -9.62 -3.75 22.05
CA ALA A 72 -9.95 -3.09 23.31
C ALA A 72 -11.45 -3.22 23.66
N ARG A 73 -12.34 -3.06 22.68
CA ARG A 73 -13.80 -3.24 22.87
C ARG A 73 -14.14 -4.69 23.20
N LEU A 74 -13.46 -5.65 22.56
CA LEU A 74 -13.68 -7.07 22.81
C LEU A 74 -13.23 -7.45 24.22
N MET A 75 -12.05 -6.99 24.67
CA MET A 75 -11.59 -7.21 26.05
C MET A 75 -12.53 -6.58 27.07
N ALA A 76 -13.01 -5.36 26.82
CA ALA A 76 -13.97 -4.70 27.71
C ALA A 76 -15.29 -5.49 27.80
N SER A 77 -15.81 -5.96 26.67
CA SER A 77 -17.01 -6.80 26.60
C SER A 77 -16.84 -8.13 27.34
N GLN A 78 -15.71 -8.80 27.16
CA GLN A 78 -15.39 -10.04 27.88
C GLN A 78 -15.30 -9.84 29.39
N LYS A 79 -14.64 -8.75 29.83
CA LYS A 79 -14.56 -8.40 31.26
C LYS A 79 -15.94 -8.12 31.86
N ASP A 80 -16.78 -7.35 31.17
CA ASP A 80 -18.15 -7.07 31.61
C ASP A 80 -18.98 -8.36 31.75
N LEU A 81 -18.90 -9.24 30.76
CA LEU A 81 -19.59 -10.52 30.78
C LEU A 81 -19.10 -11.41 31.94
N LEU A 82 -17.79 -11.46 32.17
CA LEU A 82 -17.22 -12.22 33.29
C LEU A 82 -17.70 -11.70 34.65
N ILE A 83 -17.73 -10.37 34.84
CA ILE A 83 -18.22 -9.75 36.07
C ILE A 83 -19.70 -10.10 36.29
N LYS A 84 -20.52 -10.06 35.24
CA LYS A 84 -21.94 -10.45 35.31
C LYS A 84 -22.12 -11.90 35.74
N ILE A 85 -21.37 -12.83 35.16
CA ILE A 85 -21.39 -14.25 35.55
C ILE A 85 -20.98 -14.40 37.02
N PHE A 86 -19.89 -13.75 37.42
CA PHE A 86 -19.40 -13.84 38.80
C PHE A 86 -20.42 -13.30 39.81
N GLY A 87 -21.08 -12.18 39.49
CA GLY A 87 -22.15 -11.62 40.31
C GLY A 87 -23.33 -12.57 40.51
N ILE A 88 -23.73 -13.30 39.46
CA ILE A 88 -24.79 -14.32 39.54
C ILE A 88 -24.36 -15.48 40.45
N ILE A 89 -23.14 -16.00 40.29
CA ILE A 89 -22.63 -17.11 41.10
C ILE A 89 -22.55 -16.71 42.58
N VAL A 90 -21.94 -15.56 42.89
CA VAL A 90 -21.81 -15.10 44.28
C VAL A 90 -23.18 -14.81 44.90
N GLY A 91 -24.10 -14.20 44.14
CA GLY A 91 -25.46 -13.93 44.61
C GLY A 91 -26.24 -15.20 44.96
N THR A 92 -26.19 -16.21 44.10
CA THR A 92 -26.88 -17.50 44.33
C THR A 92 -26.28 -18.26 45.52
N VAL A 93 -24.95 -18.29 45.67
CA VAL A 93 -24.28 -18.89 46.83
C VAL A 93 -24.65 -18.15 48.12
N GLY A 94 -24.69 -16.81 48.12
CA GLY A 94 -25.08 -16.02 49.28
C GLY A 94 -26.51 -16.30 49.75
N ILE A 95 -27.46 -16.43 48.82
CA ILE A 95 -28.83 -16.81 49.13
C ILE A 95 -28.87 -18.23 49.72
N ALA A 96 -28.18 -19.19 49.10
CA ALA A 96 -28.15 -20.57 49.57
C ALA A 96 -27.62 -20.70 51.00
N VAL A 97 -26.51 -20.01 51.33
CA VAL A 97 -25.94 -19.97 52.69
C VAL A 97 -26.91 -19.34 53.70
N THR A 98 -27.64 -18.30 53.29
CA THR A 98 -28.61 -17.62 54.16
C THR A 98 -29.79 -18.55 54.47
N ILE A 99 -30.31 -19.28 53.48
CA ILE A 99 -31.37 -20.28 53.67
C ILE A 99 -30.90 -21.37 54.65
N LEU A 100 -29.68 -21.89 54.46
CA LEU A 100 -29.08 -22.92 55.32
C LEU A 100 -28.93 -22.49 56.79
N LYS A 101 -28.70 -21.19 57.04
CA LYS A 101 -28.62 -20.64 58.40
C LYS A 101 -29.99 -20.35 59.02
N LEU A 102 -31.00 -20.02 58.21
CA LEU A 102 -32.36 -19.74 58.68
C LEU A 102 -33.15 -21.02 58.98
N PHE A 103 -32.79 -22.14 58.35
CA PHE A 103 -33.36 -23.47 58.60
C PHE A 103 -32.22 -24.45 58.99
N PRO A 104 -31.76 -24.44 60.25
CA PRO A 104 -30.73 -25.37 60.73
C PRO A 104 -31.21 -26.83 60.77
#